data_AF-A0A2W4QRT4-F1
#
_entry.id   AF-A0A2W4QRT4-F1
#
_cell.length_a   1.000
_cell.length_b   1.000
_cell.length_c   1.000
_cell.angle_alpha   90.00
_cell.angle_beta   90.00
_cell.angle_gamma   90.00
#
_symmetry.space_group_name_H-M   'P 1'
#
loop_
_entity.id
_entity.type
_entity.pdbx_description
1 polymer ?
#
loop_
_entity_poly.entity_id
_entity_poly.type
_entity_poly.pdbx_seq_one_letter_code
_entity_poly.pdbx_strand_id
1 'polypeptide(L)'
;MVEVIVIAEGQTEEQFIKRLIAPALRYLRIYIKPQLLNTSKDSKGGAISFDRLKFNARNTLRNKPEVFLSTFLDLYGLATDFPKFEEAKQIMDIYARTACLEEYLHGALIDQIGCQSDRFLPHIQPYEYEGLLFSDVEAMIGVEPSWIKSLSVLNKVRSEFETPEHTAFSTSKSYLVVGMIAQVIRLT
;
A
#
# COMPACT_ATOMS: atom_id res chain seq x y z
N MET A 1 17.59 -14.13 -1.05
CA MET A 1 16.33 -13.99 -1.81
C MET A 1 15.32 -13.51 -0.81
N VAL A 2 14.60 -12.42 -1.10
CA VAL A 2 13.64 -11.85 -0.14
C VAL A 2 12.23 -12.06 -0.65
N GLU A 3 11.38 -12.59 0.22
CA GLU A 3 9.95 -12.72 -0.03
C GLU A 3 9.20 -11.78 0.90
N VAL A 4 8.35 -10.93 0.31
CA VAL A 4 7.53 -9.95 1.02
C VAL A 4 6.07 -10.30 0.74
N ILE A 5 5.30 -10.49 1.81
CA ILE A 5 3.85 -10.58 1.71
C ILE A 5 3.28 -9.20 1.99
N VAL A 6 2.40 -8.73 1.10
CA VAL A 6 1.75 -7.42 1.24
C VAL A 6 0.27 -7.66 1.48
N ILE A 7 -0.23 -7.25 2.64
CA ILE A 7 -1.66 -7.30 2.93
C ILE A 7 -2.34 -6.14 2.20
N ALA A 8 -3.17 -6.46 1.21
CA ALA A 8 -3.94 -5.52 0.42
C ALA A 8 -5.38 -5.41 0.95
N GLU A 9 -5.94 -4.20 0.89
CA GLU A 9 -7.33 -3.93 1.27
C GLU A 9 -8.33 -4.66 0.37
N GLY A 10 -8.21 -4.46 -0.93
CA GLY A 10 -9.15 -4.91 -1.94
C GLY A 10 -8.49 -5.51 -3.18
N GLN A 11 -9.35 -5.92 -4.12
CA GLN A 11 -8.92 -6.57 -5.36
C GLN A 11 -8.12 -5.63 -6.25
N THR A 12 -8.41 -4.34 -6.24
CA THR A 12 -7.70 -3.33 -7.04
C THR A 12 -6.23 -3.25 -6.61
N GLU A 13 -5.98 -3.12 -5.31
CA GLU A 13 -4.65 -3.05 -4.71
C GLU A 13 -3.88 -4.36 -4.95
N GLU A 14 -4.56 -5.51 -4.79
CA GLU A 14 -3.99 -6.81 -5.10
C GLU A 14 -3.50 -6.90 -6.56
N GLN A 15 -4.33 -6.48 -7.52
CA GLN A 15 -3.95 -6.48 -8.93
C GLN A 15 -2.80 -5.51 -9.22
N PHE A 16 -2.80 -4.33 -8.59
CA PHE A 16 -1.72 -3.36 -8.72
C PHE A 16 -0.37 -3.95 -8.27
N ILE A 17 -0.33 -4.54 -7.07
CA ILE A 17 0.88 -5.18 -6.54
C ILE A 17 1.30 -6.33 -7.48
N LYS A 18 0.36 -7.17 -7.91
CA LYS A 18 0.65 -8.36 -8.72
C LYS A 18 1.14 -8.03 -10.13
N ARG A 19 0.57 -7.00 -10.76
CA ARG A 19 0.82 -6.66 -12.18
C ARG A 19 1.92 -5.63 -12.37
N LEU A 20 2.11 -4.73 -11.40
CA LEU A 20 3.08 -3.64 -11.52
C LEU A 20 4.27 -3.83 -10.59
N ILE A 21 4.03 -3.90 -9.28
CA ILE A 21 5.09 -3.86 -8.28
C ILE A 21 5.93 -5.15 -8.28
N ALA A 22 5.28 -6.32 -8.24
CA ALA A 22 5.99 -7.59 -8.16
C ALA A 22 6.89 -7.86 -9.38
N PRO A 23 6.47 -7.61 -10.64
CA PRO A 23 7.35 -7.71 -11.79
C PRO A 23 8.51 -6.72 -11.74
N ALA A 24 8.26 -5.47 -11.32
CA ALA A 24 9.26 -4.42 -11.24
C ALA A 24 10.40 -4.72 -10.26
N LEU A 25 10.17 -5.57 -9.25
CA LEU A 25 11.19 -5.88 -8.23
C LEU A 25 11.88 -7.23 -8.40
N ARG A 26 11.40 -8.03 -9.36
CA ARG A 26 11.90 -9.39 -9.57
C ARG A 26 13.38 -9.44 -9.92
N TYR A 27 13.89 -8.46 -10.69
CA TYR A 27 15.30 -8.40 -11.07
C TYR A 27 16.24 -8.17 -9.87
N LEU A 28 15.73 -7.56 -8.79
CA LEU A 28 16.42 -7.37 -7.51
C LEU A 28 16.35 -8.60 -6.59
N ARG A 29 15.75 -9.71 -7.04
CA ARG A 29 15.48 -10.92 -6.24
C ARG A 29 14.59 -10.66 -5.01
N ILE A 30 13.74 -9.63 -5.10
CA ILE A 30 12.66 -9.32 -4.17
C ILE A 30 11.36 -9.83 -4.79
N TYR A 31 10.67 -10.73 -4.09
CA TYR A 31 9.47 -11.39 -4.54
C TYR A 31 8.28 -10.93 -3.71
N ILE A 32 7.43 -10.11 -4.30
CA ILE A 32 6.24 -9.59 -3.64
C ILE A 32 5.02 -10.46 -3.94
N LYS A 33 4.29 -10.85 -2.89
CA LYS A 33 3.03 -11.61 -2.99
C LYS A 33 1.92 -10.85 -2.28
N PRO A 34 0.89 -10.37 -2.99
CA PRO A 34 -0.24 -9.76 -2.32
C PRO A 34 -1.07 -10.83 -1.60
N GLN A 35 -1.69 -10.43 -0.51
CA GLN A 35 -2.65 -11.21 0.26
C GLN A 35 -3.83 -10.31 0.60
N LEU A 36 -5.04 -10.67 0.16
CA LEU A 36 -6.23 -9.94 0.55
C LEU A 36 -6.53 -10.17 2.03
N LEU A 37 -7.03 -9.12 2.70
CA LEU A 37 -7.66 -9.29 4.00
C LEU A 37 -8.89 -10.21 3.85
N ASN A 38 -8.97 -11.29 4.63
CA ASN A 38 -10.17 -12.14 4.66
C ASN A 38 -11.42 -11.27 4.91
N THR A 39 -12.35 -11.21 3.96
CA THR A 39 -13.66 -10.58 4.17
C THR A 39 -14.49 -11.53 5.03
N SER A 40 -15.16 -11.01 6.06
CA SER A 40 -16.25 -11.80 6.65
C SER A 40 -17.35 -11.93 5.60
N LYS A 41 -18.08 -13.05 5.59
CA LYS A 41 -19.16 -13.32 4.61
C LYS A 41 -20.21 -12.20 4.51
N ASP A 42 -20.29 -11.33 5.51
CA ASP A 42 -21.31 -10.30 5.66
C ASP A 42 -20.81 -8.85 5.45
N SER A 43 -19.51 -8.62 5.17
CA SER A 43 -18.97 -7.25 5.01
C SER A 43 -18.58 -6.95 3.56
N LYS A 44 -19.48 -6.25 2.85
CA LYS A 44 -19.16 -5.53 1.62
C LYS A 44 -18.52 -4.20 1.99
N GLY A 45 -17.24 -4.00 1.68
CA GLY A 45 -16.60 -2.67 1.60
C GLY A 45 -16.68 -1.82 2.88
N GLY A 46 -16.31 -2.39 4.02
CA GLY A 46 -16.20 -1.65 5.29
C GLY A 46 -14.76 -1.28 5.60
N ALA A 47 -14.60 -0.23 6.43
CA ALA A 47 -13.30 0.20 6.94
C ALA A 47 -12.50 -0.99 7.51
N ILE A 48 -11.20 -0.99 7.24
CA ILE A 48 -10.26 -2.00 7.74
C ILE A 48 -10.13 -1.79 9.24
N SER A 49 -10.53 -2.78 10.03
CA SER A 49 -10.29 -2.77 11.48
C SER A 49 -8.89 -3.25 11.81
N PHE A 50 -8.32 -2.69 12.87
CA PHE A 50 -7.02 -3.12 13.38
C PHE A 50 -7.04 -4.59 13.78
N ASP A 51 -8.13 -5.07 14.37
CA ASP A 51 -8.29 -6.49 14.73
C ASP A 51 -8.24 -7.42 13.52
N ARG A 52 -8.86 -7.03 12.40
CA ARG A 52 -8.84 -7.82 11.16
C ARG A 52 -7.44 -7.86 10.56
N LEU A 53 -6.76 -6.73 10.51
CA LEU A 53 -5.37 -6.65 10.03
C LEU A 53 -4.45 -7.51 10.90
N LYS A 54 -4.54 -7.34 12.22
CA LYS A 54 -3.76 -8.10 13.20
C LYS A 54 -3.93 -9.60 13.08
N PHE A 55 -5.16 -10.08 12.92
CA PHE A 55 -5.41 -11.52 12.73
C PHE A 55 -4.69 -12.07 11.50
N ASN A 56 -4.79 -11.38 10.37
CA ASN A 56 -4.13 -11.79 9.13
C ASN A 56 -2.60 -11.70 9.24
N ALA A 57 -2.08 -10.59 9.77
CA ALA A 57 -0.65 -10.38 10.00
C ALA A 57 -0.04 -11.48 10.88
N ARG A 58 -0.70 -11.79 12.01
CA ARG A 58 -0.27 -12.85 12.92
C ARG A 58 -0.21 -14.21 12.22
N ASN A 59 -1.25 -14.57 11.48
CA ASN A 59 -1.30 -15.86 10.81
C ASN A 59 -0.22 -15.95 9.72
N THR A 60 -0.01 -14.88 8.96
CA THR A 60 1.04 -14.83 7.93
C THR A 60 2.42 -15.02 8.53
N LEU A 61 2.78 -14.23 9.55
CA LEU A 61 4.11 -14.23 10.16
C LEU A 61 4.42 -15.55 10.89
N ARG A 62 3.40 -16.19 11.49
CA ARG A 62 3.53 -17.51 12.13
C ARG A 62 3.69 -18.65 11.14
N ASN A 63 2.93 -18.64 10.05
CA ASN A 63 2.97 -19.71 9.05
C ASN A 63 4.19 -19.63 8.13
N LYS A 64 4.78 -18.42 8.00
CA LYS A 64 5.90 -18.16 7.10
C LYS A 64 6.99 -17.40 7.88
N PRO A 65 7.89 -18.10 8.58
CA PRO A 65 8.89 -17.48 9.44
C PRO A 65 9.99 -16.72 8.68
N GLU A 66 10.20 -17.02 7.40
CA GLU A 66 11.28 -16.44 6.58
C GLU A 66 10.82 -15.23 5.73
N VAL A 67 9.54 -14.85 5.79
CA VAL A 67 9.01 -13.75 4.97
C VAL A 67 8.92 -12.46 5.78
N PHE A 68 9.06 -11.35 5.05
CA PHE A 68 8.69 -10.03 5.53
C PHE A 68 7.20 -9.80 5.28
N LEU A 69 6.59 -9.01 6.15
CA LEU A 69 5.20 -8.58 6.02
C LEU A 69 5.16 -7.08 5.83
N SER A 70 4.35 -6.63 4.88
CA SER A 70 3.99 -5.23 4.68
C SER A 70 2.49 -5.11 4.48
N THR A 71 2.00 -3.88 4.38
CA THR A 71 0.59 -3.57 4.15
C THR A 71 0.45 -2.62 2.98
N PHE A 72 -0.71 -2.58 2.36
CA PHE A 72 -1.05 -1.61 1.32
C PHE A 72 -2.51 -1.23 1.56
N LEU A 73 -2.71 -0.30 2.49
CA LEU A 73 -4.01 0.08 3.04
C LEU A 73 -4.31 1.52 2.65
N ASP A 74 -5.56 1.83 2.29
CA ASP A 74 -5.97 3.21 2.12
C ASP A 74 -6.05 3.90 3.50
N LEU A 75 -5.44 5.08 3.63
CA LEU A 75 -5.54 5.92 4.82
C LEU A 75 -6.99 6.23 5.19
N TYR A 76 -7.85 6.46 4.20
CA TYR A 76 -9.27 6.76 4.39
C TYR A 76 -10.12 5.51 4.61
N GLY A 77 -9.56 4.34 4.28
CA GLY A 77 -10.16 3.03 4.55
C GLY A 77 -9.89 2.51 5.96
N LEU A 78 -9.06 3.18 6.78
CA LEU A 78 -8.74 2.73 8.14
C LEU A 78 -9.89 3.03 9.12
N ALA A 79 -10.24 2.04 9.94
CA ALA A 79 -11.17 2.23 11.05
C ALA A 79 -10.50 2.96 12.24
N THR A 80 -11.33 3.53 13.10
CA THR A 80 -10.88 4.32 14.25
C THR A 80 -10.23 3.50 15.37
N ASP A 81 -10.27 2.17 15.29
CA ASP A 81 -9.60 1.26 16.23
C ASP A 81 -8.11 1.07 15.93
N PHE A 82 -7.58 1.73 14.90
CA PHE A 82 -6.15 1.77 14.65
C PHE A 82 -5.39 2.46 15.81
N PRO A 83 -4.19 1.98 16.15
CA PRO A 83 -3.36 2.58 17.18
C PRO A 83 -3.16 4.08 16.95
N LYS A 84 -3.50 4.89 17.94
CA LYS A 84 -3.31 6.35 17.92
C LYS A 84 -3.99 7.07 16.75
N PHE A 85 -5.10 6.52 16.27
CA PHE A 85 -5.82 7.07 15.12
C PHE A 85 -6.31 8.51 15.35
N GLU A 86 -6.92 8.80 16.51
CA GLU A 86 -7.44 10.14 16.81
C GLU A 86 -6.32 11.18 16.99
N GLU A 87 -5.19 10.79 17.59
CA GLU A 87 -4.00 11.64 17.67
C GLU A 87 -3.41 11.92 16.30
N ALA A 88 -3.24 10.89 15.46
CA ALA A 88 -2.71 11.05 14.11
C ALA A 88 -3.63 11.91 13.23
N LYS A 89 -4.96 11.85 13.45
CA LYS A 89 -5.94 12.66 12.74
C LYS A 89 -5.79 14.17 13.00
N GLN A 90 -5.18 14.57 14.12
CA GLN A 90 -4.88 15.98 14.42
C GLN A 90 -3.65 16.50 13.64
N ILE A 91 -2.87 15.62 13.02
CA ILE A 91 -1.69 16.01 12.23
C ILE A 91 -2.17 16.51 10.86
N MET A 92 -1.91 17.79 10.58
CA MET A 92 -2.34 18.45 9.35
C MET A 92 -1.53 18.00 8.12
N ASP A 93 -0.23 17.75 8.30
CA ASP A 93 0.61 17.23 7.21
C ASP A 93 0.31 15.75 6.98
N ILE A 94 -0.07 15.42 5.75
CA ILE A 94 -0.56 14.08 5.41
C ILE A 94 0.53 13.02 5.52
N TYR A 95 1.78 13.36 5.19
CA TYR A 95 2.90 12.42 5.26
C TYR A 95 3.31 12.17 6.70
N ALA A 96 3.34 13.21 7.53
CA ALA A 96 3.55 13.11 8.96
C ALA A 96 2.42 12.30 9.63
N ARG A 97 1.17 12.50 9.20
CA ARG A 97 0.03 11.69 9.66
C ARG A 97 0.20 10.21 9.30
N THR A 98 0.54 9.91 8.06
CA THR A 98 0.78 8.53 7.60
C THR A 98 1.95 7.89 8.34
N ALA A 99 3.08 8.58 8.44
CA ALA A 99 4.26 8.06 9.16
C ALA A 99 3.95 7.79 10.63
N CYS A 100 3.18 8.67 11.28
CA CYS A 100 2.70 8.48 12.65
C CYS A 100 1.83 7.22 12.78
N LEU A 101 0.87 7.02 11.87
CA LEU A 101 0.05 5.81 11.85
C LEU A 101 0.86 4.54 11.60
N GLU A 102 1.82 4.58 10.66
CA GLU A 102 2.71 3.46 10.35
C GLU A 102 3.58 3.10 11.57
N GLU A 103 4.14 4.09 12.26
CA GLU A 103 4.95 3.89 13.48
C GLU A 103 4.13 3.22 14.60
N TYR A 104 2.94 3.75 14.89
CA TYR A 104 2.10 3.17 15.94
C TYR A 104 1.52 1.81 15.55
N LEU A 105 1.21 1.61 14.27
CA LEU A 105 0.80 0.30 13.75
C LEU A 105 1.93 -0.72 13.89
N HIS A 106 3.17 -0.32 13.58
CA HIS A 106 4.35 -1.15 13.76
C HIS A 106 4.48 -1.61 15.20
N GLY A 107 4.58 -0.68 16.14
CA GLY A 107 4.75 -0.99 17.57
C GLY A 107 3.63 -1.89 18.10
N ALA A 108 2.37 -1.55 17.81
CA ALA A 108 1.23 -2.31 18.28
C ALA A 108 1.19 -3.75 17.73
N LEU A 109 1.59 -3.98 16.48
CA LEU A 109 1.66 -5.33 15.90
C LEU A 109 2.84 -6.13 16.45
N ILE A 110 4.01 -5.51 16.60
CA ILE A 110 5.18 -6.18 17.20
C ILE A 110 4.86 -6.61 18.63
N ASP A 111 4.28 -5.73 19.44
CA ASP A 111 3.92 -6.02 20.83
C ASP A 111 2.90 -7.17 20.94
N GLN A 112 1.92 -7.22 20.03
CA GLN A 112 0.84 -8.22 20.10
C GLN A 112 1.15 -9.55 19.40
N ILE A 113 2.11 -9.58 18.46
CA ILE A 113 2.48 -10.80 17.71
C ILE A 113 3.78 -11.40 18.27
N GLY A 114 4.68 -10.59 18.81
CA GLY A 114 5.99 -11.04 19.30
C GLY A 114 6.95 -11.49 18.19
N CYS A 115 6.81 -10.94 16.98
CA CYS A 115 7.72 -11.20 15.86
C CYS A 115 8.93 -10.25 15.90
N GLN A 116 9.97 -10.56 15.12
CA GLN A 116 11.13 -9.66 14.98
C GLN A 116 10.68 -8.33 14.36
N SER A 117 11.13 -7.22 14.95
CA SER A 117 10.70 -5.86 14.61
C SER A 117 10.88 -5.52 13.12
N ASP A 118 11.99 -5.96 12.54
CA ASP A 118 12.37 -5.75 11.13
C ASP A 118 11.53 -6.55 10.13
N ARG A 119 10.79 -7.57 10.58
CA ARG A 119 9.94 -8.41 9.72
C ARG A 119 8.60 -7.78 9.37
N PHE A 120 8.24 -6.67 9.98
CA PHE A 120 7.02 -5.93 9.67
C PHE A 120 7.32 -4.50 9.22
N LEU A 121 6.84 -4.14 8.04
CA LEU A 121 7.07 -2.86 7.38
C LEU A 121 5.70 -2.30 6.96
N PRO A 122 4.96 -1.63 7.86
CA PRO A 122 3.66 -1.10 7.51
C PRO A 122 3.79 -0.05 6.41
N HIS A 123 2.84 -0.09 5.50
CA HIS A 123 2.64 0.96 4.53
C HIS A 123 1.15 1.32 4.41
N ILE A 124 0.85 2.60 4.58
CA ILE A 124 -0.47 3.19 4.47
C ILE A 124 -0.42 4.23 3.36
N GLN A 125 -1.37 4.16 2.44
CA GLN A 125 -1.41 5.01 1.27
C GLN A 125 -2.26 6.28 1.55
N PRO A 126 -1.64 7.48 1.61
CA PRO A 126 -2.33 8.71 1.97
C PRO A 126 -3.26 9.29 0.89
N TYR A 127 -3.15 8.84 -0.37
CA TYR A 127 -3.95 9.34 -1.48
C TYR A 127 -4.52 8.20 -2.31
N GLU A 128 -5.73 8.41 -2.84
CA GLU A 128 -6.37 7.43 -3.71
C GLU A 128 -5.56 7.12 -4.98
N TYR A 129 -5.69 5.85 -5.37
CA TYR A 129 -5.15 5.11 -6.52
C TYR A 129 -5.04 5.90 -7.84
N GLU A 130 -5.97 6.83 -8.09
CA GLU A 130 -6.07 7.57 -9.35
C GLU A 130 -4.81 8.39 -9.66
N GLY A 131 -4.20 9.03 -8.66
CA GLY A 131 -3.01 9.86 -8.94
C GLY A 131 -1.70 9.10 -9.12
N LEU A 132 -1.64 7.81 -8.79
CA LEU A 132 -0.53 6.92 -9.19
C LEU A 132 -0.66 6.53 -10.66
N LEU A 133 -1.89 6.26 -11.11
CA LEU A 133 -2.18 5.87 -12.48
C LEU A 133 -2.11 7.02 -13.49
N PHE A 134 -2.41 8.25 -13.07
CA PHE A 134 -2.25 9.43 -13.94
C PHE A 134 -0.79 9.76 -14.29
N SER A 135 0.20 9.14 -13.65
CA SER A 135 1.61 9.31 -14.04
C SER A 135 1.96 8.57 -15.35
N ASP A 136 1.27 7.46 -15.63
CA ASP A 136 1.45 6.61 -16.83
C ASP A 136 0.09 6.03 -17.28
N VAL A 137 -0.54 6.73 -18.23
CA VAL A 137 -1.87 6.39 -18.77
C VAL A 137 -1.88 5.04 -19.51
N GLU A 138 -0.74 4.62 -20.07
CA GLU A 138 -0.64 3.31 -20.73
C GLU A 138 -0.55 2.17 -19.71
N ALA A 139 0.23 2.33 -18.65
CA ALA A 139 0.25 1.39 -17.53
C ALA A 139 -1.15 1.25 -16.89
N MET A 140 -1.91 2.35 -16.82
CA MET A 140 -3.29 2.35 -16.32
C MET A 140 -4.23 1.46 -17.15
N ILE A 141 -4.14 1.50 -18.49
CA ILE A 141 -4.92 0.62 -19.38
C ILE A 141 -4.53 -0.85 -19.18
N GLY A 142 -3.25 -1.13 -18.90
CA GLY A 142 -2.79 -2.49 -18.60
C GLY A 142 -3.41 -3.09 -17.34
N VAL A 143 -3.79 -2.25 -16.37
CA VAL A 143 -4.45 -2.68 -15.13
C VAL A 143 -5.97 -2.79 -15.32
N GLU A 144 -6.61 -1.78 -15.94
CA GLU A 144 -8.06 -1.75 -16.21
C GLU A 144 -8.35 -1.51 -17.71
N PRO A 145 -8.45 -2.57 -18.53
CA PRO A 145 -8.61 -2.46 -19.98
C PRO A 145 -9.90 -1.78 -20.43
N SER A 146 -10.95 -1.74 -19.59
CA SER A 146 -12.21 -1.10 -19.94
C SER A 146 -12.09 0.42 -20.13
N TRP A 147 -11.02 1.02 -19.58
CA TRP A 147 -10.76 2.46 -19.64
C TRP A 147 -10.14 2.93 -20.97
N ILE A 148 -9.86 2.00 -21.90
CA ILE A 148 -9.36 2.34 -23.24
C ILE A 148 -10.29 3.30 -24.00
N LYS A 149 -11.60 3.27 -23.67
CA LYS A 149 -12.62 4.16 -24.24
C LYS A 149 -12.48 5.62 -23.78
N SER A 150 -11.82 5.84 -22.64
CA SER A 150 -11.60 7.15 -22.03
C SER A 150 -10.19 7.69 -22.28
N LEU A 151 -9.35 6.95 -23.03
CA LEU A 151 -7.93 7.25 -23.25
C LEU A 151 -7.69 8.66 -23.79
N SER A 152 -8.53 9.13 -24.71
CA SER A 152 -8.42 10.49 -25.27
C SER A 152 -8.66 11.58 -24.23
N VAL A 153 -9.59 11.37 -23.30
CA VAL A 153 -9.88 12.29 -22.19
C VAL A 153 -8.76 12.25 -21.16
N LEU A 154 -8.27 11.05 -20.82
CA LEU A 154 -7.20 10.83 -19.85
C LEU A 154 -5.87 11.43 -20.31
N ASN A 155 -5.53 11.26 -21.59
CA ASN A 155 -4.35 11.90 -22.20
C ASN A 155 -4.49 13.42 -22.25
N LYS A 156 -5.71 13.94 -22.48
CA LYS A 156 -5.96 15.38 -22.49
C LYS A 156 -5.74 15.99 -21.10
N VAL A 157 -6.36 15.41 -20.07
CA VAL A 157 -6.15 15.80 -18.66
C VAL A 157 -4.68 15.67 -18.26
N ARG A 158 -3.98 14.63 -18.73
CA ARG A 158 -2.55 14.45 -18.51
C ARG A 158 -1.69 15.53 -19.16
N SER A 159 -2.04 15.92 -20.39
CA SER A 159 -1.31 16.92 -21.19
C SER A 159 -1.47 18.36 -20.70
N GLU A 160 -2.43 18.62 -19.81
CA GLU A 160 -2.59 19.91 -19.13
C GLU A 160 -1.48 20.14 -18.07
N PHE A 161 -0.58 19.17 -17.87
CA PHE A 161 0.57 19.26 -16.96
C PHE A 161 1.90 19.02 -17.71
N GLU A 162 2.85 19.96 -17.60
CA GLU A 162 4.09 20.04 -18.42
C GLU A 162 5.06 18.85 -18.29
N THR A 163 5.12 18.20 -17.14
CA THR A 163 5.90 16.96 -16.93
C THR A 163 5.07 15.97 -16.12
N PRO A 164 5.38 14.66 -16.14
CA PRO A 164 4.79 13.70 -15.17
C PRO A 164 4.90 14.18 -13.74
N GLU A 165 5.96 14.95 -13.48
CA GLU A 165 6.36 15.45 -12.17
C GLU A 165 5.58 16.70 -11.71
N HIS A 166 4.90 17.43 -12.60
CA HIS A 166 4.29 18.75 -12.31
C HIS A 166 2.78 18.74 -12.01
N THR A 167 2.21 17.61 -11.61
CA THR A 167 1.07 17.74 -10.67
C THR A 167 1.70 18.02 -9.31
N ALA A 168 1.22 19.02 -8.55
CA ALA A 168 1.61 19.25 -7.15
C ALA A 168 1.32 18.03 -6.21
N PHE A 169 0.95 16.89 -6.80
CA PHE A 169 0.55 15.62 -6.24
C PHE A 169 1.40 14.43 -6.73
N SER A 170 2.32 14.61 -7.69
CA SER A 170 3.09 13.52 -8.32
C SER A 170 4.39 13.20 -7.59
N THR A 171 5.12 14.24 -7.16
CA THR A 171 6.46 14.10 -6.56
C THR A 171 6.40 13.10 -5.42
N SER A 172 5.40 13.21 -4.54
CA SER A 172 5.24 12.32 -3.40
C SER A 172 4.75 10.91 -3.71
N LYS A 173 4.14 10.64 -4.87
CA LYS A 173 3.56 9.32 -5.18
C LYS A 173 4.58 8.35 -5.76
N SER A 174 5.52 8.83 -6.57
CA SER A 174 6.72 8.07 -6.94
C SER A 174 7.57 7.75 -5.70
N TYR A 175 7.66 8.66 -4.73
CA TYR A 175 8.32 8.40 -3.44
C TYR A 175 7.61 7.35 -2.56
N LEU A 176 6.33 7.02 -2.76
CA LEU A 176 5.62 6.00 -1.95
C LEU A 176 5.98 4.58 -2.39
N VAL A 177 5.92 4.32 -3.70
CA VAL A 177 6.39 3.05 -4.27
C VAL A 177 7.90 2.93 -4.09
N VAL A 178 8.66 4.01 -4.36
CA VAL A 178 10.10 4.06 -4.07
C VAL A 178 10.38 3.96 -2.57
N GLY A 179 9.51 4.44 -1.70
CA GLY A 179 9.63 4.38 -0.24
C GLY A 179 9.47 2.96 0.28
N MET A 180 8.39 2.27 -0.12
CA MET A 180 8.20 0.84 0.16
C MET A 180 9.36 0.01 -0.41
N ILE A 181 9.79 0.31 -1.64
CA ILE A 181 10.93 -0.35 -2.30
C ILE A 181 12.25 -0.06 -1.55
N ALA A 182 12.49 1.18 -1.12
CA ALA A 182 13.69 1.59 -0.41
C ALA A 182 13.73 1.00 1.01
N GLN A 183 12.59 0.85 1.67
CA GLN A 183 12.49 0.21 2.98
C GLN A 183 12.81 -1.29 2.87
N VAL A 184 12.31 -1.95 1.82
CA VAL A 184 12.65 -3.35 1.53
C VAL A 184 14.12 -3.53 1.13
N ILE A 185 14.68 -2.63 0.30
CA ILE A 185 16.10 -2.66 -0.11
C ILE A 185 17.05 -2.36 1.04
N ARG A 186 16.70 -1.48 1.99
CA ARG A 186 17.55 -1.17 3.16
C ARG A 186 17.71 -2.36 4.11
N LEU A 187 16.85 -3.37 4.00
CA LEU A 187 16.84 -4.57 4.85
C LEU A 187 17.44 -5.81 4.15
N THR A 188 17.99 -5.63 2.94
CA THR A 188 18.75 -6.65 2.18
C THR A 188 20.22 -6.28 2.05
#